data_AF-A0A6P7JFT3-F1
#
_entry.id   AF-A0A6P7JFT3-F1
#
_cell.length_a   1.000
_cell.length_b   1.000
_cell.length_c   1.000
_cell.angle_alpha   90.00
_cell.angle_beta   90.00
_cell.angle_gamma   90.00
#
_symmetry.space_group_name_H-M   'P 1'
#
loop_
_entity.id
_entity.type
_entity.pdbx_description
1 polymer ?
#
loop_
_entity_poly.entity_id
_entity_poly.type
_entity_poly.pdbx_seq_one_letter_code
_entity_poly.pdbx_strand_id
1 'polypeptide(L)'
;MLVCVRLSDARPLSVSVPTYWDEDPAVVEADSAAEPERKHSSQQAGGLKSQQEWSAREPLFWKFPADPVDCLKKPPIDFKPRRPVETNRVVTSRVAVRCGESKIQVEVSQDLLGLGKLIKPQDITLGSCPATEIDDSSHVLVFESELHKCGSARLMTENALIYAFTLVYNPKVSNRSRIVRSQSVVIGVECHYPRGLKLMAPGPPLA
;
A
#
# COMPACT_ATOMS: atom_id res chain seq x y z
N MET A 1 22.85 -7.94 -53.54
CA MET A 1 21.54 -7.41 -53.10
C MET A 1 21.52 -7.43 -51.58
N LEU A 2 21.67 -6.26 -50.94
CA LEU A 2 21.50 -6.10 -49.49
C LEU A 2 20.11 -5.52 -49.25
N VAL A 3 19.23 -6.28 -48.61
CA VAL A 3 17.87 -5.86 -48.27
C VAL A 3 17.91 -5.24 -46.88
N CYS A 4 17.86 -3.90 -46.81
CA CYS A 4 17.67 -3.18 -45.56
C CYS A 4 16.19 -3.30 -45.13
N VAL A 5 15.90 -4.14 -44.14
CA VAL A 5 14.59 -4.14 -43.48
C VAL A 5 14.55 -2.98 -42.48
N ARG A 6 13.64 -2.04 -42.73
CA ARG A 6 13.38 -0.89 -41.87
C ARG A 6 12.75 -1.37 -40.56
N LEU A 7 13.32 -0.96 -39.44
CA LEU A 7 12.74 -1.16 -38.12
C LEU A 7 11.50 -0.26 -38.02
N SER A 8 10.33 -0.86 -37.91
CA SER A 8 9.06 -0.15 -37.76
C SER A 8 9.00 0.55 -36.39
N ASP A 9 8.60 1.83 -36.41
CA ASP A 9 8.38 2.65 -35.22
C ASP A 9 7.32 2.03 -34.29
N ALA A 10 7.70 1.79 -33.03
CA ALA A 10 6.73 1.54 -31.97
C ALA A 10 6.00 2.84 -31.64
N ARG A 11 4.71 2.91 -31.97
CA ARG A 11 3.82 3.98 -31.50
C ARG A 11 3.66 3.86 -29.98
N PRO A 12 4.04 4.86 -29.17
CA PRO A 12 3.68 4.86 -27.77
C PRO A 12 2.16 5.04 -27.67
N LEU A 13 1.46 4.05 -27.12
CA LEU A 13 0.10 4.28 -26.64
C LEU A 13 0.18 5.36 -25.57
N SER A 14 -0.49 6.48 -25.84
CA SER A 14 -0.70 7.60 -24.95
C SER A 14 -1.12 7.09 -23.57
N VAL A 15 -0.24 7.22 -22.59
CA VAL A 15 -0.60 7.08 -21.18
C VAL A 15 -1.44 8.31 -20.85
N SER A 16 -2.75 8.13 -20.73
CA SER A 16 -3.63 9.13 -20.15
C SER A 16 -3.25 9.29 -18.67
N VAL A 17 -2.55 10.38 -18.36
CA VAL A 17 -2.35 10.88 -17.00
C VAL A 17 -3.74 11.24 -16.45
N PRO A 18 -4.14 10.73 -15.27
CA PRO A 18 -5.38 11.18 -14.64
C PRO A 18 -5.27 12.67 -14.30
N THR A 19 -5.98 13.52 -15.03
CA THR A 19 -6.21 14.93 -14.68
C THR A 19 -7.18 15.00 -13.52
N TYR A 20 -6.64 15.01 -12.31
CA TYR A 20 -7.35 15.48 -11.14
C TYR A 20 -6.36 16.28 -10.31
N TRP A 21 -6.13 17.54 -10.69
CA TRP A 21 -5.73 18.66 -9.81
C TRP A 21 -6.01 20.05 -10.42
N ASP A 22 -6.75 20.18 -11.53
CA ASP A 22 -7.15 21.49 -12.08
C ASP A 22 -8.63 21.77 -11.76
N GLU A 23 -8.86 22.38 -10.60
CA GLU A 23 -9.95 23.35 -10.44
C GLU A 23 -9.37 24.55 -9.70
N ASP A 24 -9.03 25.60 -10.46
CA ASP A 24 -8.83 26.94 -9.93
C ASP A 24 -10.14 27.39 -9.24
N PRO A 25 -10.10 27.85 -7.97
CA PRO A 25 -11.28 28.42 -7.36
C PRO A 25 -11.61 29.75 -8.04
N ALA A 26 -12.86 29.86 -8.49
CA ALA A 26 -13.43 31.11 -8.97
C ALA A 26 -13.21 32.24 -7.95
N VAL A 27 -12.67 33.35 -8.44
CA VAL A 27 -12.64 34.64 -7.75
C VAL A 27 -14.09 35.03 -7.44
N VAL A 28 -14.44 35.06 -6.15
CA VAL A 28 -15.60 35.81 -5.67
C VAL A 28 -15.07 37.00 -4.87
N GLU A 29 -15.35 38.19 -5.40
CA GLU A 29 -15.12 39.47 -4.74
C GLU A 29 -15.79 39.49 -3.36
N ALA A 30 -15.07 40.03 -2.39
CA ALA A 30 -15.59 40.30 -1.06
C ALA A 30 -16.59 41.46 -1.14
N ASP A 31 -17.87 41.16 -0.99
CA ASP A 31 -18.87 42.17 -0.62
C ASP A 31 -19.20 42.05 0.88
N SER A 32 -19.32 43.21 1.52
CA SER A 32 -19.33 43.41 2.96
C SER A 32 -20.53 42.74 3.66
N ALA A 33 -20.27 41.72 4.49
CA ALA A 33 -21.27 41.13 5.37
C ALA A 33 -21.28 41.84 6.73
N ALA A 34 -22.43 42.43 7.05
CA ALA A 34 -22.72 43.16 8.27
C ALA A 34 -22.58 42.32 9.56
N GLU A 35 -22.24 43.03 10.63
CA GLU A 35 -21.92 42.54 11.98
C GLU A 35 -23.14 42.01 12.76
N PRO A 36 -23.06 40.86 13.45
CA PRO A 36 -24.02 40.50 14.49
C PRO A 36 -23.52 40.97 15.86
N GLU A 37 -24.33 41.81 16.52
CA GLU A 37 -24.09 42.34 17.86
C GLU A 37 -23.81 41.25 18.90
N ARG A 38 -22.63 41.32 19.54
CA ARG A 38 -22.36 40.65 20.81
C ARG A 38 -22.87 41.51 21.97
N LYS A 39 -23.91 41.04 22.65
CA LYS A 39 -24.36 41.61 23.92
C LYS A 39 -23.25 41.46 24.98
N HIS A 40 -22.75 42.60 25.45
CA HIS A 40 -21.87 42.70 26.62
C HIS A 40 -22.68 42.49 27.90
N SER A 41 -22.33 41.45 28.68
CA SER A 41 -22.72 41.37 30.09
C SER A 41 -21.59 41.98 30.93
N SER A 42 -21.85 43.18 31.44
CA SER A 42 -20.96 43.90 32.35
C SER A 42 -21.05 43.29 33.74
N GLN A 43 -19.95 42.73 34.23
CA GLN A 43 -19.71 42.71 35.68
C GLN A 43 -18.28 43.18 35.95
N GLN A 44 -18.22 44.18 36.84
CA GLN A 44 -17.07 45.03 37.10
C GLN A 44 -15.93 44.31 37.83
N ALA A 45 -14.74 44.71 37.40
CA ALA A 45 -13.49 44.85 38.13
C ALA A 45 -13.52 44.57 39.64
N GLY A 46 -12.79 43.53 40.04
CA GLY A 46 -12.06 43.46 41.29
C GLY A 46 -10.59 43.18 40.95
N GLY A 47 -9.77 44.22 40.93
CA GLY A 47 -8.36 44.11 40.56
C GLY A 47 -7.51 43.50 41.66
N LEU A 48 -6.55 42.67 41.28
CA LEU A 48 -5.21 42.73 41.86
C LEU A 48 -4.21 42.25 40.81
N LYS A 49 -3.33 43.18 40.42
CA LYS A 49 -2.28 43.02 39.41
C LYS A 49 -1.32 41.91 39.82
N SER A 50 -1.26 40.86 39.01
CA SER A 50 -0.02 40.10 38.83
C SER A 50 0.16 39.85 37.33
N GLN A 51 0.28 40.94 36.57
CA GLN A 51 1.15 40.88 35.41
C GLN A 51 2.56 40.87 36.00
N GLN A 52 3.06 39.67 36.30
CA GLN A 52 4.49 39.48 36.24
C GLN A 52 4.87 39.83 34.81
N GLU A 53 5.43 41.03 34.70
CA GLU A 53 6.25 41.52 33.60
C GLU A 53 7.23 40.41 33.23
N TRP A 54 6.82 39.48 32.35
CA TRP A 54 7.79 38.81 31.50
C TRP A 54 8.30 39.92 30.62
N SER A 55 9.35 40.57 31.12
CA SER A 55 10.14 41.55 30.40
C SER A 55 10.23 41.04 28.97
N ALA A 56 9.71 41.83 28.05
CA ALA A 56 9.72 41.54 26.63
C ALA A 56 11.18 41.33 26.24
N ARG A 57 11.65 40.09 26.37
CA ARG A 57 12.97 39.69 25.93
C ARG A 57 12.91 39.90 24.45
N GLU A 58 13.76 40.82 24.01
CA GLU A 58 13.97 41.22 22.64
C GLU A 58 13.69 40.04 21.71
N PRO A 59 12.76 40.17 20.74
CA PRO A 59 12.33 39.03 19.94
C PRO A 59 13.57 38.40 19.32
N LEU A 60 13.81 37.12 19.62
CA LEU A 60 15.02 36.43 19.19
C LEU A 60 15.13 36.55 17.68
N PHE A 61 16.04 37.40 17.21
CA PHE A 61 16.29 37.65 15.80
C PHE A 61 17.16 36.51 15.25
N TRP A 62 16.64 35.28 15.33
CA TRP A 62 17.27 34.15 14.71
C TRP A 62 17.18 34.31 13.20
N LYS A 63 18.34 34.51 12.59
CA LYS A 63 18.55 34.34 11.16
C LYS A 63 19.26 33.01 10.95
N PHE A 64 18.87 32.31 9.91
CA PHE A 64 19.57 31.09 9.51
C PHE A 64 21.05 31.43 9.32
N PRO A 65 21.99 30.74 9.99
CA PRO A 65 23.42 30.99 9.79
C PRO A 65 23.76 30.89 8.32
N ALA A 66 24.49 31.86 7.78
CA ALA A 66 25.00 31.76 6.42
C ALA A 66 25.88 30.51 6.33
N ASP A 67 25.61 29.66 5.33
CA ASP A 67 26.39 28.45 5.12
C ASP A 67 27.88 28.83 5.01
N PRO A 68 28.79 28.20 5.77
CA PRO A 68 30.23 28.37 5.56
C PRO A 68 30.56 27.83 4.18
N VAL A 69 30.60 28.72 3.20
CA VAL A 69 31.03 28.41 1.83
C VAL A 69 32.54 28.29 1.79
N ASP A 70 33.09 27.29 2.45
CA ASP A 70 34.22 26.59 1.84
C ASP A 70 33.61 25.47 1.00
N CYS A 71 33.45 25.76 -0.29
CA CYS A 71 33.03 24.79 -1.27
C CYS A 71 34.13 23.73 -1.38
N LEU A 72 34.15 22.77 -0.46
CA LEU A 72 34.86 21.51 -0.66
C LEU A 72 34.28 20.90 -1.94
N LYS A 73 34.95 21.13 -3.08
CA LYS A 73 34.60 20.70 -4.44
C LYS A 73 34.52 19.17 -4.59
N LYS A 74 34.60 18.41 -3.50
CA LYS A 74 34.46 16.97 -3.49
C LYS A 74 33.17 16.63 -2.75
N PRO A 75 32.09 16.25 -3.44
CA PRO A 75 30.93 15.70 -2.75
C PRO A 75 31.41 14.52 -1.88
N PRO A 76 31.10 14.51 -0.58
CA PRO A 76 31.39 13.36 0.24
C PRO A 76 30.47 12.24 -0.23
N ILE A 77 31.08 11.20 -0.78
CA ILE A 77 30.47 9.91 -1.10
C ILE A 77 29.54 9.96 -2.31
N ASP A 78 29.80 9.06 -3.26
CA ASP A 78 28.92 8.73 -4.37
C ASP A 78 27.61 8.14 -3.81
N PHE A 79 26.66 9.02 -3.47
CA PHE A 79 25.34 8.64 -3.00
C PHE A 79 24.54 8.08 -4.18
N LYS A 80 24.71 6.79 -4.42
CA LYS A 80 23.80 6.05 -5.30
C LYS A 80 22.56 5.70 -4.48
N PRO A 81 21.37 6.23 -4.82
CA PRO A 81 20.14 5.81 -4.18
C PRO A 81 20.06 4.29 -4.26
N ARG A 82 19.96 3.62 -3.11
CA ARG A 82 19.68 2.19 -3.11
C ARG A 82 18.28 2.03 -3.68
N ARG A 83 18.12 1.13 -4.66
CA ARG A 83 16.78 0.77 -5.12
C ARG A 83 16.00 0.24 -3.92
N PRO A 84 14.77 0.71 -3.68
CA PRO A 84 13.92 0.09 -2.67
C PRO A 84 13.80 -1.39 -3.01
N VAL A 85 14.00 -2.25 -2.02
CA VAL A 85 13.65 -3.67 -2.18
C VAL A 85 12.16 -3.72 -2.47
N GLU A 86 11.78 -4.38 -3.56
CA GLU A 86 10.38 -4.58 -3.92
C GLU A 86 9.69 -5.32 -2.77
N THR A 87 8.93 -4.59 -1.96
CA THR A 87 8.17 -5.13 -0.82
C THR A 87 7.25 -6.26 -1.25
N ASN A 88 6.73 -6.18 -2.48
CA ASN A 88 5.90 -7.22 -3.08
C ASN A 88 6.63 -8.57 -3.15
N ARG A 89 7.92 -8.58 -3.49
CA ARG A 89 8.71 -9.81 -3.59
C ARG A 89 8.91 -10.48 -2.24
N VAL A 90 9.10 -9.66 -1.20
CA VAL A 90 9.28 -10.09 0.20
C VAL A 90 7.98 -10.70 0.75
N VAL A 91 6.84 -10.14 0.37
CA VAL A 91 5.51 -10.62 0.77
C VAL A 91 5.15 -11.92 0.05
N THR A 92 5.32 -12.00 -1.28
CA THR A 92 4.95 -13.20 -2.05
C THR A 92 5.78 -14.43 -1.64
N SER A 93 7.04 -14.27 -1.24
CA SER A 93 7.87 -15.40 -0.77
C SER A 93 7.43 -16.01 0.56
N ARG A 94 6.51 -15.35 1.29
CA ARG A 94 6.02 -15.77 2.60
C ARG A 94 4.63 -16.40 2.57
N VAL A 95 4.09 -16.58 1.36
CA VAL A 95 2.81 -17.23 1.12
C VAL A 95 3.08 -18.46 0.25
N ALA A 96 2.70 -19.63 0.73
CA ALA A 96 2.73 -20.87 -0.01
C ALA A 96 1.29 -21.33 -0.30
N VAL A 97 1.05 -21.79 -1.52
CA VAL A 97 -0.29 -22.14 -2.01
C VAL A 97 -0.27 -23.58 -2.52
N ARG A 98 -1.22 -24.38 -2.04
CA ARG A 98 -1.46 -25.75 -2.51
C ARG A 98 -2.88 -25.83 -3.07
N CYS A 99 -2.97 -26.07 -4.37
CA CYS A 99 -4.23 -26.22 -5.08
C CYS A 99 -4.60 -27.72 -5.14
N GLY A 100 -5.64 -28.11 -4.40
CA GLY A 100 -6.25 -29.44 -4.51
C GLY A 100 -7.31 -29.48 -5.62
N GLU A 101 -8.06 -30.58 -5.71
CA GLU A 101 -9.10 -30.74 -6.74
C GLU A 101 -10.34 -29.88 -6.46
N SER A 102 -10.80 -29.85 -5.21
CA SER A 102 -11.99 -29.12 -4.77
C SER A 102 -11.72 -28.07 -3.70
N LYS A 103 -10.51 -28.06 -3.13
CA LYS A 103 -10.09 -27.23 -2.02
C LYS A 103 -8.71 -26.60 -2.25
N ILE A 104 -8.48 -25.46 -1.63
CA ILE A 104 -7.21 -24.75 -1.60
C ILE A 104 -6.70 -24.69 -0.15
N GLN A 105 -5.40 -24.88 0.00
CA GLN A 105 -4.69 -24.65 1.26
C GLN A 105 -3.66 -23.53 1.05
N VAL A 106 -3.73 -22.49 1.86
CA VAL A 106 -2.79 -21.36 1.83
C VAL A 106 -2.07 -21.29 3.17
N GLU A 107 -0.75 -21.43 3.13
CA GLU A 107 0.14 -21.32 4.27
C GLU A 107 0.79 -19.93 4.24
N VAL A 108 0.64 -19.17 5.33
CA VAL A 108 1.11 -17.79 5.44
C VAL A 108 2.01 -17.64 6.65
N SER A 109 3.25 -17.19 6.45
CA SER A 109 4.11 -16.85 7.58
C SER A 109 3.54 -15.65 8.35
N GLN A 110 3.51 -15.74 9.68
CA GLN A 110 3.07 -14.63 10.53
C GLN A 110 4.00 -13.41 10.41
N ASP A 111 5.26 -13.55 9.98
CA ASP A 111 6.12 -12.42 9.62
C ASP A 111 5.89 -11.97 8.16
N LEU A 112 4.62 -11.80 7.73
CA LEU A 112 4.25 -11.56 6.33
C LEU A 112 5.00 -10.39 5.67
N LEU A 113 5.33 -9.35 6.44
CA LEU A 113 6.00 -8.14 5.95
C LEU A 113 7.53 -8.25 5.98
N GLY A 114 8.09 -9.27 6.62
CA GLY A 114 9.54 -9.38 6.81
C GLY A 114 10.14 -8.35 7.77
N LEU A 115 9.34 -7.88 8.72
CA LEU A 115 9.72 -6.85 9.68
C LEU A 115 10.04 -7.44 11.06
N GLY A 116 9.96 -8.77 11.22
CA GLY A 116 10.08 -9.46 12.51
C GLY A 116 8.89 -9.21 13.44
N LYS A 117 7.78 -8.67 12.93
CA LYS A 117 6.54 -8.47 13.69
C LYS A 117 5.51 -9.48 13.22
N LEU A 118 5.13 -10.37 14.13
CA LEU A 118 4.11 -11.38 13.87
C LEU A 118 2.74 -10.70 13.75
N ILE A 119 2.06 -10.97 12.64
CA ILE A 119 0.69 -10.52 12.42
C ILE A 119 -0.28 -11.37 13.24
N LYS A 120 -1.41 -10.79 13.63
CA LYS A 120 -2.45 -11.51 14.35
C LYS A 120 -3.37 -12.24 13.38
N PRO A 121 -3.84 -13.46 13.70
CA PRO A 121 -4.76 -14.21 12.85
C PRO A 121 -6.06 -13.45 12.54
N GLN A 122 -6.52 -12.58 13.45
CA GLN A 122 -7.76 -11.82 13.30
C GLN A 122 -7.64 -10.63 12.33
N ASP A 123 -6.41 -10.24 11.99
CA ASP A 123 -6.12 -9.10 11.12
C ASP A 123 -5.85 -9.56 9.67
N ILE A 124 -5.91 -10.87 9.39
CA ILE A 124 -5.68 -11.45 8.07
C ILE A 124 -6.81 -12.42 7.67
N THR A 125 -7.24 -12.37 6.41
CA THR A 125 -8.35 -13.17 5.89
C THR A 125 -8.08 -13.63 4.47
N LEU A 126 -8.51 -14.85 4.13
CA LEU A 126 -8.53 -15.36 2.76
C LEU A 126 -9.92 -15.10 2.18
N GLY A 127 -10.04 -14.03 1.40
CA GLY A 127 -11.29 -13.48 0.92
C GLY A 127 -12.19 -13.08 2.09
N SER A 128 -13.22 -13.88 2.36
CA SER A 128 -14.14 -13.66 3.50
C SER A 128 -13.95 -14.62 4.67
N CYS A 129 -12.92 -15.48 4.64
CA CYS A 129 -12.73 -16.55 5.63
C CYS A 129 -11.52 -16.31 6.56
N PRO A 130 -11.66 -16.65 7.85
CA PRO A 130 -10.55 -16.60 8.80
C PRO A 130 -9.56 -17.77 8.58
N ALA A 131 -8.42 -17.73 9.26
CA ALA A 131 -7.50 -18.85 9.32
C ALA A 131 -8.17 -20.07 9.97
N THR A 132 -7.95 -21.25 9.39
CA THR A 132 -8.50 -22.52 9.88
C THR A 132 -7.65 -23.07 11.01
N GLU A 133 -6.33 -22.93 10.90
CA GLU A 133 -5.36 -23.45 11.86
C GLU A 133 -4.21 -22.46 12.05
N ILE A 134 -3.64 -22.48 13.26
CA ILE A 134 -2.52 -21.63 13.66
C ILE A 134 -1.43 -22.57 14.20
N ASP A 135 -0.28 -22.59 13.54
CA ASP A 135 0.90 -23.28 14.05
C ASP A 135 1.79 -22.28 14.79
N ASP A 136 1.69 -22.29 16.12
CA ASP A 136 2.46 -21.43 17.00
C ASP A 136 3.96 -21.79 17.02
N SER A 137 4.32 -23.03 16.66
CA SER A 137 5.71 -23.49 16.69
C SER A 137 6.53 -22.99 15.50
N SER A 138 5.91 -22.95 14.32
CA SER A 138 6.53 -22.44 13.09
C SER A 138 6.14 -21.00 12.74
N HIS A 139 5.22 -20.41 13.51
CA HIS A 139 4.62 -19.10 13.27
C HIS A 139 3.98 -19.02 11.88
N VAL A 140 3.17 -20.02 11.53
CA VAL A 140 2.46 -20.11 10.24
C VAL A 140 0.95 -20.14 10.50
N LEU A 141 0.20 -19.43 9.64
CA LEU A 141 -1.25 -19.46 9.58
C LEU A 141 -1.68 -20.30 8.38
N VAL A 142 -2.60 -21.22 8.60
CA VAL A 142 -3.11 -22.11 7.55
C VAL A 142 -4.57 -21.75 7.27
N PHE A 143 -4.87 -21.50 6.01
CA PHE A 143 -6.22 -21.28 5.50
C PHE A 143 -6.62 -22.46 4.63
N GLU A 144 -7.73 -23.10 4.95
CA GLU A 144 -8.32 -24.14 4.12
C GLU A 144 -9.73 -23.73 3.70
N SER A 145 -9.99 -23.76 2.39
CA SER A 145 -11.29 -23.40 1.81
C SER A 145 -11.60 -24.27 0.60
N GLU A 146 -12.88 -24.50 0.33
CA GLU A 146 -13.31 -24.98 -0.98
C GLU A 146 -13.05 -23.92 -2.06
N LEU A 147 -12.77 -24.36 -3.29
CA LEU A 147 -12.37 -23.49 -4.40
C LEU A 147 -13.41 -22.43 -4.78
N HIS A 148 -14.69 -22.69 -4.50
CA HIS A 148 -15.82 -21.82 -4.84
C HIS A 148 -16.37 -21.05 -3.63
N LYS A 149 -15.73 -21.17 -2.46
CA LYS A 149 -16.13 -20.53 -1.21
C LYS A 149 -15.24 -19.33 -0.90
N CYS A 150 -15.50 -18.69 0.25
CA CYS A 150 -14.68 -17.60 0.79
C CYS A 150 -14.53 -16.39 -0.15
N GLY A 151 -15.50 -16.14 -1.03
CA GLY A 151 -15.47 -15.03 -1.98
C GLY A 151 -14.52 -15.25 -3.17
N SER A 152 -14.18 -16.49 -3.49
CA SER A 152 -13.39 -16.83 -4.68
C SER A 152 -14.06 -16.37 -5.97
N ALA A 153 -13.29 -15.77 -6.88
CA ALA A 153 -13.73 -15.54 -8.25
C ALA A 153 -13.39 -16.76 -9.13
N ARG A 154 -14.34 -17.17 -9.97
CA ARG A 154 -14.15 -18.26 -10.94
C ARG A 154 -14.12 -17.70 -12.35
N LEU A 155 -12.96 -17.81 -13.00
CA LEU A 155 -12.73 -17.32 -14.34
C LEU A 155 -12.54 -18.50 -15.29
N MET A 156 -13.24 -18.47 -16.42
CA MET A 156 -13.15 -19.48 -17.45
C MET A 156 -12.45 -18.88 -18.65
N THR A 157 -11.24 -19.37 -18.95
CA THR A 157 -10.51 -19.05 -20.18
C THR A 157 -10.67 -20.19 -21.18
N GLU A 158 -10.16 -19.99 -22.40
CA GLU A 158 -10.20 -21.02 -23.46
C GLU A 158 -9.53 -22.32 -23.02
N ASN A 159 -8.43 -22.22 -22.28
CA ASN A 159 -7.56 -23.35 -21.95
C ASN A 159 -7.56 -23.72 -20.45
N ALA A 160 -8.12 -22.88 -19.57
CA ALA A 160 -8.08 -23.10 -18.13
C ALA A 160 -9.34 -22.61 -17.40
N LEU A 161 -9.61 -23.24 -16.27
CA LEU A 161 -10.49 -22.75 -15.22
C LEU A 161 -9.61 -22.19 -14.10
N ILE A 162 -9.71 -20.89 -13.84
CA ILE A 162 -8.90 -20.20 -12.84
C ILE A 162 -9.80 -19.87 -11.66
N TYR A 163 -9.38 -20.29 -10.47
CA TYR A 163 -9.96 -19.83 -9.21
C TYR A 163 -9.03 -18.80 -8.58
N ALA A 164 -9.55 -17.61 -8.33
CA ALA A 164 -8.80 -16.50 -7.75
C ALA A 164 -9.35 -16.15 -6.37
N PHE A 165 -8.45 -15.97 -5.41
CA PHE A 165 -8.69 -15.59 -4.03
C PHE A 165 -7.88 -14.34 -3.70
N THR A 166 -8.32 -13.59 -2.70
CA THR A 166 -7.61 -12.40 -2.21
C THR A 166 -7.25 -12.58 -0.75
N LEU A 167 -5.97 -12.70 -0.44
CA LEU A 167 -5.48 -12.70 0.93
C LEU A 167 -5.28 -11.24 1.37
N VAL A 168 -6.01 -10.82 2.41
CA VAL A 168 -6.05 -9.43 2.87
C VAL A 168 -5.57 -9.36 4.31
N TYR A 169 -4.49 -8.61 4.53
CA TYR A 169 -4.00 -8.24 5.86
C TYR A 169 -4.30 -6.75 6.11
N ASN A 170 -5.12 -6.50 7.12
CA ASN A 170 -5.52 -5.16 7.54
C ASN A 170 -5.52 -5.04 9.08
N PRO A 171 -4.40 -4.57 9.68
CA PRO A 171 -4.29 -4.51 11.13
C PRO A 171 -5.17 -3.43 11.74
N LYS A 172 -5.78 -3.73 12.90
CA LYS A 172 -6.57 -2.74 13.64
C LYS A 172 -5.70 -1.59 14.14
N VAL A 173 -6.02 -0.38 13.67
CA VAL A 173 -5.39 0.85 14.15
C VAL A 173 -5.88 1.18 15.56
N SER A 174 -4.96 1.43 16.48
CA SER A 174 -5.33 1.84 17.84
C SER A 174 -5.88 3.27 17.83
N ASN A 175 -7.12 3.46 18.31
CA ASN A 175 -7.82 4.76 18.36
C ASN A 175 -7.18 5.83 19.29
N ARG A 176 -5.99 5.56 19.83
CA ARG A 176 -5.30 6.46 20.77
C ARG A 176 -4.29 7.39 20.11
N SER A 177 -3.89 7.13 18.86
CA SER A 177 -2.94 7.98 18.14
C SER A 177 -3.62 8.68 16.95
N ARG A 178 -3.42 10.00 16.85
CA ARG A 178 -3.84 10.77 15.66
C ARG A 178 -3.04 10.41 14.40
N ILE A 179 -1.93 9.68 14.55
CA ILE A 179 -1.07 9.22 13.47
C ILE A 179 -1.25 7.70 13.31
N VAL A 180 -1.57 7.26 12.09
CA VAL A 180 -1.70 5.85 11.73
C VAL A 180 -0.39 5.39 11.07
N ARG A 181 0.25 4.38 11.67
CA ARG A 181 1.45 3.71 11.13
C ARG A 181 1.17 2.22 10.93
N SER A 182 0.26 1.90 10.02
CA SER A 182 -0.06 0.52 9.64
C SER A 182 0.16 0.31 8.16
N GLN A 183 0.75 -0.84 7.81
CA GLN A 183 0.87 -1.29 6.43
C GLN A 183 -0.17 -2.39 6.21
N SER A 184 -1.13 -2.13 5.32
CA SER A 184 -2.07 -3.14 4.83
C SER A 184 -1.50 -3.80 3.57
N VAL A 185 -1.82 -5.07 3.36
CA VAL A 185 -1.33 -5.83 2.21
C VAL A 185 -2.46 -6.66 1.62
N VAL A 186 -2.53 -6.67 0.29
CA VAL A 186 -3.48 -7.47 -0.49
C VAL A 186 -2.70 -8.32 -1.47
N ILE A 187 -2.94 -9.63 -1.45
CA ILE A 187 -2.20 -10.61 -2.25
C ILE A 187 -3.23 -11.43 -3.05
N GLY A 188 -3.07 -11.45 -4.37
CA GLY A 188 -3.84 -12.33 -5.24
C GLY A 188 -3.28 -13.75 -5.17
N VAL A 189 -4.16 -14.72 -4.98
CA VAL A 189 -3.84 -16.15 -4.98
C VAL A 189 -4.66 -16.83 -6.05
N GLU A 190 -4.01 -17.56 -6.96
CA GLU A 190 -4.69 -18.19 -8.09
C GLU A 190 -4.35 -19.68 -8.20
N CYS A 191 -5.38 -20.48 -8.47
CA CYS A 191 -5.25 -21.89 -8.85
C CYS A 191 -5.73 -22.08 -10.28
N HIS A 192 -4.83 -22.56 -11.15
CA HIS A 192 -5.09 -22.74 -12.58
C HIS A 192 -5.33 -24.20 -12.89
N TYR A 193 -6.51 -24.53 -13.41
CA TYR A 193 -6.91 -25.89 -13.77
C TYR A 193 -7.06 -26.00 -15.29
N PRO A 194 -6.17 -26.72 -15.99
CA PRO A 194 -6.26 -26.84 -17.44
C PRO A 194 -7.56 -27.54 -17.85
N ARG A 195 -8.21 -27.01 -18.88
CA ARG A 195 -9.39 -27.60 -19.50
C ARG A 195 -8.93 -28.37 -20.72
N GLY A 196 -9.29 -29.64 -20.80
CA GLY A 196 -8.79 -30.51 -21.85
C GLY A 196 -9.23 -30.05 -23.24
N LEU A 197 -8.28 -29.64 -24.08
CA LEU A 197 -8.16 -30.25 -25.40
C LEU A 197 -6.97 -31.20 -25.34
N LYS A 198 -7.26 -32.50 -25.24
CA LYS A 198 -6.24 -33.54 -25.42
C LYS A 198 -5.94 -33.60 -26.92
N LEU A 199 -5.12 -32.69 -27.44
CA LEU A 199 -4.47 -32.94 -28.73
C LEU A 199 -3.42 -34.01 -28.48
N MET A 200 -3.66 -35.17 -29.08
CA MET A 200 -2.75 -36.32 -29.12
C MET A 200 -1.30 -35.85 -29.23
N ALA A 201 -0.48 -36.15 -28.22
CA ALA A 201 0.95 -36.18 -28.43
C ALA A 201 1.22 -37.24 -29.52
N PRO A 202 1.95 -36.94 -30.61
CA PRO A 202 2.40 -37.98 -31.51
C PRO A 202 3.27 -38.94 -30.71
N GLY A 203 2.84 -40.21 -30.63
CA GLY A 203 3.61 -41.26 -29.97
C GLY A 203 4.99 -41.39 -30.63
N PRO A 204 6.02 -41.85 -29.88
CA PRO A 204 7.34 -42.03 -30.44
C PRO A 204 7.27 -43.02 -31.62
N PRO A 205 8.06 -42.81 -32.69
CA PRO A 205 8.13 -43.77 -33.77
C PRO A 205 8.68 -45.08 -33.21
N LEU A 206 7.96 -46.18 -33.48
CA LEU A 206 8.48 -47.53 -33.27
C LEU A 206 9.69 -47.69 -34.20
N ALA A 207 10.85 -47.94 -33.59
CA ALA A 207 12.07 -48.39 -34.27
C ALA A 207 12.15 -49.92 -34.17
#